data_AF-A0A6B0RXG8-F1
#
_entry.id   AF-A0A6B0RXG8-F1
#
_cell.length_a   1.000
_cell.length_b   1.000
_cell.length_c   1.000
_cell.angle_alpha   90.00
_cell.angle_beta   90.00
_cell.angle_gamma   90.00
#
_symmetry.space_group_name_H-M   'P 1'
#
loop_
_entity.id
_entity.type
_entity.pdbx_description
1 polymer ?
#
loop_
_entity_poly.entity_id
_entity_poly.type
_entity_poly.pdbx_seq_one_letter_code
_entity_poly.pdbx_strand_id
1 'polypeptide(L)'
;MELHILEHRVRVLSLARPGLWLYTHPLIKLLFLPRRSRCKFFSLTETPEDYTLMVDEEGFKELPPSEFLQVAEATWLVLNVSSPSGAAVQAAGVTKIARSVIAPLAEHHVSVLMLSTYQTDFILVREQDLSVVIHTLAREFDIYREVGGEPVPVARDDSSNGFPRAQHAGPSPTVHPIQSPQNRFCVLTLDPETLPAIATTLIDVLFYSHSPPREAASGGPGSSSIAFFAFSLIEGYISIVMDAETQKKFPSDLLLTSSSGELWRMVRIGGQPLGFDECGIVAQIAGPLAAADISAYYISTFNFDHALVPEDGIGSVIEVLQRRQDGLGS
;
A
#
# COMPACT_ATOMS: atom_id res chain seq x y z
N MET A 1 -3.37 9.76 20.62
CA MET A 1 -3.78 9.36 19.26
C MET A 1 -4.39 7.99 19.40
N GLU A 2 -5.33 7.63 18.52
CA GLU A 2 -5.99 6.33 18.58
C GLU A 2 -5.47 5.43 17.46
N LEU A 3 -5.28 4.15 17.77
CA LEU A 3 -4.92 3.12 16.81
C LEU A 3 -6.06 2.11 16.75
N HIS A 4 -6.64 1.93 15.57
CA HIS A 4 -7.74 0.99 15.35
C HIS A 4 -7.22 -0.25 14.62
N ILE A 5 -7.44 -1.42 15.21
CA ILE A 5 -7.31 -2.71 14.56
C ILE A 5 -8.67 -3.01 13.90
N LEU A 6 -8.72 -2.95 12.58
CA LEU A 6 -9.98 -3.11 11.83
C LEU A 6 -10.40 -4.59 11.72
N GLU A 7 -11.68 -4.84 11.45
CA GLU A 7 -12.27 -6.19 11.30
C GLU A 7 -11.94 -6.86 9.95
N HIS A 8 -10.71 -6.70 9.46
CA HIS A 8 -10.27 -7.28 8.19
C HIS A 8 -9.15 -8.28 8.41
N ARG A 9 -9.38 -9.52 7.98
CA ARG A 9 -8.35 -10.56 7.83
C ARG A 9 -8.00 -10.67 6.36
N VAL A 10 -6.83 -10.18 5.98
CA VAL A 10 -6.43 -9.94 4.59
C VAL A 10 -5.42 -11.00 4.11
N ARG A 11 -5.61 -11.46 2.89
CA ARG A 11 -4.66 -12.26 2.12
C ARG A 11 -4.00 -11.38 1.06
N VAL A 12 -2.69 -11.56 0.88
CA VAL A 12 -1.90 -10.85 -0.12
C VAL A 12 -1.51 -11.84 -1.22
N LEU A 13 -1.81 -11.48 -2.46
CA LEU A 13 -1.62 -12.35 -3.63
C LEU A 13 -0.95 -11.59 -4.76
N SER A 14 -0.27 -12.33 -5.63
CA SER A 14 0.20 -11.84 -6.92
C SER A 14 -0.35 -12.72 -8.03
N LEU A 15 -1.01 -12.07 -8.98
CA LEU A 15 -1.49 -12.69 -10.20
C LEU A 15 -0.57 -12.32 -11.36
N ALA A 16 0.13 -13.32 -11.90
CA ALA A 16 0.98 -13.14 -13.06
C ALA A 16 0.16 -12.68 -14.27
N ARG A 17 0.66 -11.66 -14.98
CA ARG A 17 -0.01 -11.07 -16.15
C ARG A 17 -0.48 -12.09 -17.21
N PRO A 18 0.29 -13.14 -17.58
CA PRO A 18 -0.19 -14.16 -18.52
C PRO A 18 -1.42 -14.96 -18.04
N GLY A 19 -1.67 -14.99 -16.73
CA GLY A 19 -2.81 -15.66 -16.11
C GLY A 19 -4.03 -14.78 -15.91
N LEU A 20 -3.97 -13.48 -16.24
CA LEU A 20 -5.03 -12.52 -15.91
C LEU A 20 -6.42 -12.94 -16.41
N TRP A 21 -6.47 -13.52 -17.61
CA TRP A 21 -7.70 -14.01 -18.25
C TRP A 21 -8.45 -15.04 -17.40
N LEU A 22 -7.74 -15.86 -16.62
CA LEU A 22 -8.34 -16.89 -15.77
C LEU A 22 -9.10 -16.27 -14.58
N TYR A 23 -8.67 -15.08 -14.16
CA TYR A 23 -9.21 -14.37 -13.00
C TYR A 23 -10.11 -13.20 -13.38
N THR A 24 -10.33 -12.92 -14.67
CA THR A 24 -11.24 -11.84 -15.08
C THR A 24 -12.63 -11.99 -14.46
N HIS A 25 -13.20 -13.20 -14.43
CA HIS A 25 -14.52 -13.42 -13.83
C HIS A 25 -14.59 -13.02 -12.34
N PRO A 26 -13.74 -13.57 -11.43
CA PRO A 26 -13.77 -13.17 -10.03
C PRO A 26 -13.35 -11.70 -9.82
N LEU A 27 -12.40 -11.16 -10.58
CA LEU A 27 -11.99 -9.76 -10.45
C LEU A 27 -13.11 -8.80 -10.84
N ILE A 28 -13.84 -9.05 -11.93
CA ILE A 28 -15.02 -8.26 -12.30
C ILE A 28 -16.10 -8.32 -11.20
N LYS A 29 -16.31 -9.49 -10.59
CA LYS A 29 -17.24 -9.63 -9.47
C LYS A 29 -16.83 -8.75 -8.29
N LEU A 30 -15.56 -8.78 -7.89
CA LEU A 30 -15.03 -8.02 -6.75
C LEU A 30 -14.98 -6.51 -7.03
N LEU A 31 -14.68 -6.11 -8.27
CA LEU A 31 -14.64 -4.70 -8.68
C LEU A 31 -16.03 -4.06 -8.74
N PHE A 32 -17.01 -4.73 -9.36
CA PHE A 32 -18.24 -4.06 -9.82
C PHE A 32 -19.54 -4.62 -9.23
N LEU A 33 -19.51 -5.78 -8.59
CA LEU A 33 -20.71 -6.49 -8.15
C LEU A 33 -20.73 -6.67 -6.63
N PRO A 34 -20.80 -5.59 -5.83
CA PRO A 34 -20.70 -5.65 -4.36
C PRO A 34 -21.80 -6.51 -3.72
N ARG A 35 -22.94 -6.73 -4.39
CA ARG A 35 -24.01 -7.62 -3.92
C ARG A 35 -23.76 -9.11 -4.19
N ARG A 36 -22.67 -9.46 -4.88
CA ARG A 36 -22.33 -10.85 -5.27
C ARG A 36 -21.23 -11.46 -4.44
N SER A 37 -20.60 -10.69 -3.56
CA SER A 37 -19.60 -11.14 -2.58
C SER A 37 -19.86 -10.43 -1.25
N ARG A 38 -19.35 -11.00 -0.16
CA ARG A 38 -19.32 -10.33 1.16
C ARG A 38 -17.99 -9.61 1.43
N CYS A 39 -17.11 -9.55 0.43
CA CYS A 39 -15.86 -8.81 0.49
C CYS A 39 -16.11 -7.34 0.85
N LYS A 40 -15.39 -6.86 1.86
CA LYS A 40 -15.37 -5.48 2.36
C LYS A 40 -13.98 -4.85 2.24
N PHE A 41 -12.94 -5.64 2.01
CA PHE A 41 -11.58 -5.15 1.77
C PHE A 41 -11.06 -5.72 0.46
N PHE A 42 -11.03 -4.89 -0.59
CA PHE A 42 -10.48 -5.27 -1.90
C PHE A 42 -9.54 -4.17 -2.40
N SER A 43 -8.30 -4.56 -2.69
CA SER A 43 -7.31 -3.74 -3.39
C SER A 43 -6.68 -4.54 -4.51
N LEU A 44 -6.55 -3.92 -5.68
CA LEU A 44 -5.92 -4.43 -6.88
C LEU A 44 -4.93 -3.39 -7.39
N THR A 45 -3.66 -3.77 -7.47
CA THR A 45 -2.60 -2.90 -8.02
C THR A 45 -1.94 -3.60 -9.21
N GLU A 46 -2.11 -3.04 -10.40
CA GLU A 46 -1.35 -3.40 -11.58
C GLU A 46 0.07 -2.84 -11.49
N THR A 47 1.06 -3.68 -11.74
CA THR A 47 2.49 -3.35 -11.90
C THR A 47 3.00 -3.92 -13.23
N PRO A 48 4.20 -3.59 -13.72
CA PRO A 48 4.74 -4.24 -14.92
C PRO A 48 4.86 -5.76 -14.77
N GLU A 49 5.06 -6.25 -13.55
CA GLU A 49 5.30 -7.67 -13.25
C GLU A 49 4.01 -8.46 -13.06
N ASP A 50 3.02 -7.89 -12.37
CA ASP A 50 1.86 -8.63 -11.89
C ASP A 50 0.64 -7.73 -11.59
N TYR A 51 -0.42 -8.38 -11.12
CA TYR A 51 -1.54 -7.76 -10.45
C TYR A 51 -1.48 -8.20 -8.98
N THR A 52 -1.08 -7.28 -8.10
CA THR A 52 -1.12 -7.53 -6.66
C THR A 52 -2.52 -7.35 -6.13
N LEU A 53 -2.99 -8.31 -5.34
CA LEU A 53 -4.27 -8.27 -4.64
C LEU A 53 -4.04 -8.24 -3.14
N MET A 54 -4.72 -7.33 -2.44
CA MET A 54 -4.92 -7.42 -0.99
C MET A 54 -6.43 -7.52 -0.77
N VAL A 55 -6.88 -8.70 -0.33
CA VAL A 55 -8.31 -9.02 -0.25
C VAL A 55 -8.65 -9.71 1.06
N ASP A 56 -9.80 -9.41 1.65
CA ASP A 56 -10.26 -10.16 2.83
C ASP A 56 -10.55 -11.64 2.53
N GLU A 57 -10.75 -12.43 3.59
CA GLU A 57 -11.06 -13.86 3.48
C GLU A 57 -12.32 -14.18 2.66
N GLU A 58 -13.30 -13.28 2.58
CA GLU A 58 -14.51 -13.50 1.78
C GLU A 58 -14.24 -13.29 0.29
N GLY A 59 -13.47 -12.27 -0.08
CA GLY A 59 -13.03 -12.07 -1.45
C GLY A 59 -11.98 -13.10 -1.90
N PHE A 60 -11.11 -13.57 -0.99
CA PHE A 60 -10.14 -14.63 -1.27
C PHE A 60 -10.80 -15.94 -1.74
N LYS A 61 -11.99 -16.28 -1.21
CA LYS A 61 -12.75 -17.47 -1.60
C LYS A 61 -13.20 -17.45 -3.07
N GLU A 62 -13.22 -16.29 -3.71
CA GLU A 62 -13.58 -16.14 -5.12
C GLU A 62 -12.43 -16.47 -6.08
N LEU A 63 -11.19 -16.56 -5.57
CA LEU A 63 -9.97 -16.72 -6.38
C LEU A 63 -9.54 -18.21 -6.41
N PRO A 64 -9.73 -18.92 -7.54
CA PRO A 64 -9.30 -20.31 -7.63
C PRO A 64 -7.76 -20.39 -7.62
N PRO A 65 -7.14 -21.42 -7.02
CA PRO A 65 -5.69 -21.60 -7.12
C PRO A 65 -5.27 -21.97 -8.55
N SER A 66 -4.12 -21.45 -9.00
CA SER A 66 -3.49 -21.85 -10.25
C SER A 66 -1.99 -21.56 -10.23
N GLU A 67 -1.25 -22.01 -11.25
CA GLU A 67 0.17 -21.70 -11.42
C GLU A 67 0.48 -20.20 -11.59
N PHE A 68 -0.54 -19.40 -11.93
CA PHE A 68 -0.40 -17.96 -12.13
C PHE A 68 -0.62 -17.15 -10.84
N LEU A 69 -1.06 -17.79 -9.76
CA LEU A 69 -1.43 -17.10 -8.52
C LEU A 69 -0.48 -17.50 -7.39
N GLN A 70 0.28 -16.52 -6.93
CA GLN A 70 1.10 -16.61 -5.73
C GLN A 70 0.34 -16.04 -4.56
N VAL A 71 0.45 -16.66 -3.39
CA VAL A 71 -0.24 -16.25 -2.17
C VAL A 71 0.80 -16.15 -1.06
N ALA A 72 0.86 -15.00 -0.40
CA ALA A 72 1.67 -14.84 0.80
C ALA A 72 1.16 -15.78 1.90
N GLU A 73 2.10 -16.34 2.66
CA GLU A 73 1.79 -17.37 3.67
C GLU A 73 0.88 -16.84 4.77
N ALA A 74 1.20 -15.66 5.30
CA ALA A 74 0.50 -15.07 6.43
C ALA A 74 -0.90 -14.54 6.08
N THR A 75 -1.75 -14.50 7.11
CA THR A 75 -2.93 -13.64 7.14
C THR A 75 -2.54 -12.32 7.80
N TRP A 76 -3.00 -11.22 7.23
CA TRP A 76 -2.64 -9.87 7.64
C TRP A 76 -3.82 -9.16 8.29
N LEU A 77 -3.57 -8.47 9.39
CA LEU A 77 -4.51 -7.60 10.07
C LEU A 77 -4.27 -6.17 9.62
N VAL A 78 -5.34 -5.37 9.59
CA VAL A 78 -5.28 -3.99 9.12
C VAL A 78 -5.32 -3.05 10.32
N LEU A 79 -4.32 -2.18 10.41
CA LEU A 79 -4.26 -1.09 11.38
C LEU A 79 -4.54 0.24 10.67
N ASN A 80 -5.23 1.14 11.36
CA ASN A 80 -5.44 2.51 10.93
C ASN A 80 -5.20 3.47 12.10
N VAL A 81 -4.52 4.58 11.85
CA VAL A 81 -4.26 5.62 12.87
C VAL A 81 -5.24 6.77 12.67
N SER A 82 -6.09 7.00 13.66
CA SER A 82 -6.92 8.20 13.73
C SER A 82 -6.17 9.26 14.54
N SER A 83 -5.72 10.30 13.84
CA SER A 83 -5.19 11.50 14.49
C SER A 83 -6.31 12.54 14.58
N PRO A 84 -6.64 13.06 15.78
CA PRO A 84 -7.61 14.14 15.91
C PRO A 84 -7.11 15.34 15.10
N SER A 85 -7.90 15.72 14.10
CA SER A 85 -7.64 16.82 13.18
C SER A 85 -7.48 18.14 13.95
N GLY A 86 -6.23 18.54 14.17
CA GLY A 86 -5.92 19.76 14.92
C GLY A 86 -4.68 20.54 14.50
N ALA A 87 -3.82 20.02 13.62
CA ALA A 87 -2.64 20.75 13.15
C ALA A 87 -2.42 20.54 11.65
N ALA A 88 -2.90 21.47 10.84
CA ALA A 88 -2.69 21.53 9.39
C ALA A 88 -1.25 21.93 8.98
N VAL A 89 -0.24 21.59 9.79
CA VAL A 89 1.13 22.14 9.68
C VAL A 89 2.20 21.06 9.43
N GLN A 90 1.81 19.79 9.23
CA GLN A 90 2.77 18.69 8.99
C GLN A 90 2.41 17.91 7.73
N ALA A 91 3.45 17.40 7.06
CA ALA A 91 3.39 16.48 5.91
C ALA A 91 2.26 15.45 6.02
N ALA A 92 1.57 15.13 4.92
CA ALA A 92 0.47 14.17 4.85
C ALA A 92 0.92 12.74 4.49
N GLY A 93 0.06 11.76 4.78
CA GLY A 93 0.28 10.36 4.44
C GLY A 93 1.15 9.61 5.47
N VAL A 94 1.90 8.61 4.99
CA VAL A 94 2.76 7.73 5.80
C VAL A 94 3.81 8.49 6.61
N THR A 95 4.22 9.70 6.18
CA THR A 95 5.24 10.46 6.90
C THR A 95 4.76 10.97 8.26
N LYS A 96 3.44 11.13 8.46
CA LYS A 96 2.86 11.46 9.78
C LYS A 96 3.12 10.39 10.82
N ILE A 97 3.06 9.13 10.39
CA ILE A 97 3.16 7.96 11.27
C ILE A 97 4.57 7.33 11.26
N ALA A 98 5.52 7.94 10.55
CA ALA A 98 6.87 7.41 10.39
C ALA A 98 7.58 7.18 11.74
N ARG A 99 7.48 8.15 12.66
CA ARG A 99 8.14 8.09 13.98
C ARG A 99 7.35 7.33 15.03
N SER A 100 6.02 7.43 15.02
CA SER A 100 5.16 6.88 16.05
C SER A 100 4.73 5.44 15.80
N VAL A 101 4.73 4.99 14.53
CA VAL A 101 4.30 3.63 14.17
C VAL A 101 5.36 2.89 13.36
N ILE A 102 5.79 3.43 12.23
CA ILE A 102 6.62 2.68 11.27
C ILE A 102 8.00 2.33 11.86
N ALA A 103 8.69 3.30 12.46
CA ALA A 103 10.00 3.05 13.08
C ALA A 103 9.92 2.11 14.31
N PRO A 104 9.02 2.31 15.29
CA PRO A 104 8.88 1.39 16.42
C PRO A 104 8.58 -0.06 16.01
N LEU A 105 7.72 -0.27 15.00
CA LEU A 105 7.42 -1.62 14.48
C LEU A 105 8.66 -2.25 13.84
N ALA A 106 9.43 -1.49 13.04
CA ALA A 106 10.66 -1.97 12.44
C ALA A 106 11.73 -2.34 13.49
N GLU A 107 11.89 -1.53 14.54
CA GLU A 107 12.82 -1.77 15.66
C GLU A 107 12.47 -3.05 16.45
N HIS A 108 11.18 -3.42 16.49
CA HIS A 108 10.69 -4.63 17.15
C HIS A 108 10.49 -5.80 16.17
N HIS A 109 11.09 -5.72 14.98
CA HIS A 109 11.06 -6.77 13.95
C HIS A 109 9.65 -7.18 13.51
N VAL A 110 8.73 -6.22 13.46
CA VAL A 110 7.41 -6.41 12.86
C VAL A 110 7.48 -5.98 11.40
N SER A 111 7.30 -6.95 10.50
CA SER A 111 7.18 -6.69 9.06
C SER A 111 5.81 -6.08 8.76
N VAL A 112 5.78 -5.10 7.85
CA VAL A 112 4.57 -4.35 7.50
C VAL A 112 4.41 -4.26 5.99
N LEU A 113 3.17 -4.24 5.53
CA LEU A 113 2.82 -3.78 4.18
C LEU A 113 1.98 -2.50 4.29
N MET A 114 2.23 -1.54 3.41
CA MET A 114 1.50 -0.28 3.40
C MET A 114 0.48 -0.27 2.28
N LEU A 115 -0.71 0.27 2.56
CA LEU A 115 -1.72 0.57 1.56
C LEU A 115 -2.31 1.95 1.82
N SER A 116 -1.63 2.97 1.29
CA SER A 116 -2.20 4.31 1.20
C SER A 116 -3.31 4.37 0.17
N THR A 117 -4.43 4.96 0.57
CA THR A 117 -5.60 5.24 -0.26
C THR A 117 -5.87 6.74 -0.27
N TYR A 118 -6.83 7.19 -1.07
CA TYR A 118 -7.32 8.56 -1.03
C TYR A 118 -7.84 8.95 0.37
N GLN A 119 -8.44 7.99 1.10
CA GLN A 119 -9.11 8.26 2.38
C GLN A 119 -8.15 8.22 3.58
N THR A 120 -7.29 7.20 3.63
CA THR A 120 -6.38 6.96 4.77
C THR A 120 -5.21 6.06 4.40
N ASP A 121 -4.27 5.91 5.33
CA ASP A 121 -3.11 5.02 5.23
C ASP A 121 -3.34 3.75 6.07
N PHE A 122 -3.50 2.60 5.40
CA PHE A 122 -3.59 1.31 6.08
C PHE A 122 -2.19 0.70 6.28
N ILE A 123 -1.99 0.12 7.46
CA ILE A 123 -0.76 -0.59 7.83
C ILE A 123 -1.15 -2.04 8.09
N LEU A 124 -0.67 -2.95 7.25
CA LEU A 124 -0.94 -4.37 7.38
C LEU A 124 0.19 -5.02 8.16
N VAL A 125 -0.17 -5.77 9.21
CA VAL A 125 0.74 -6.56 10.04
C VAL A 125 0.32 -8.02 10.02
N ARG A 126 1.25 -8.96 10.13
CA ARG A 126 0.87 -10.38 10.21
C ARG A 126 0.13 -10.64 11.52
N GLU A 127 -0.89 -11.50 11.47
CA GLU A 127 -1.70 -11.83 12.65
C GLU A 127 -0.85 -12.35 13.82
N GLN A 128 0.19 -13.15 13.55
CA GLN A 128 1.09 -13.66 14.57
C GLN A 128 1.89 -12.58 15.31
N ASP A 129 2.07 -11.40 14.71
CA ASP A 129 2.86 -10.30 15.25
C ASP A 129 2.00 -9.32 16.08
N LEU A 130 0.68 -9.56 16.18
CA LEU A 130 -0.26 -8.63 16.82
C LEU A 130 0.08 -8.33 18.29
N SER A 131 0.57 -9.31 19.05
CA SER A 131 0.96 -9.11 20.45
C SER A 131 2.14 -8.15 20.58
N VAL A 132 3.13 -8.25 19.68
CA VAL A 132 4.27 -7.33 19.59
C VAL A 132 3.79 -5.94 19.19
N VAL A 133 2.91 -5.84 18.19
CA VAL A 133 2.30 -4.57 17.76
C VAL A 133 1.60 -3.85 18.92
N ILE A 134 0.73 -4.55 19.65
CA ILE A 134 0.01 -3.97 20.80
C ILE A 134 1.02 -3.51 21.85
N HIS A 135 1.99 -4.35 22.21
CA HIS A 135 2.99 -4.00 23.22
C HIS A 135 3.83 -2.77 22.82
N THR A 136 4.28 -2.72 21.57
CA THR A 136 5.12 -1.64 21.04
C THR A 136 4.36 -0.32 20.99
N LEU A 137 3.09 -0.32 20.52
CA LEU A 137 2.34 0.90 20.25
C LEU A 137 1.48 1.38 21.42
N ALA A 138 1.16 0.53 22.40
CA ALA A 138 0.30 0.89 23.54
C ALA A 138 0.89 1.98 24.45
N ARG A 139 2.19 2.31 24.30
CA ARG A 139 2.83 3.43 25.02
C ARG A 139 2.41 4.79 24.48
N GLU A 140 2.14 4.88 23.17
CA GLU A 140 1.84 6.14 22.48
C GLU A 140 0.37 6.24 22.04
N PHE A 141 -0.31 5.09 21.89
CA PHE A 141 -1.66 5.00 21.37
C PHE A 141 -2.63 4.35 22.36
N ASP A 142 -3.84 4.88 22.40
CA ASP A 142 -5.00 4.15 22.89
C ASP A 142 -5.45 3.21 21.77
N ILE A 143 -5.37 1.89 22.02
CA ILE A 143 -5.60 0.87 21.00
C ILE A 143 -7.03 0.36 21.11
N TYR A 144 -7.75 0.41 20.00
CA TYR A 144 -9.09 -0.11 19.84
C TYR A 144 -9.08 -1.24 18.80
N ARG A 145 -10.00 -2.20 18.97
CA ARG A 145 -10.31 -3.21 17.99
C ARG A 145 -11.76 -3.01 17.57
N GLU A 146 -12.00 -2.87 16.28
CA GLU A 146 -13.36 -2.85 15.76
C GLU A 146 -14.00 -4.23 15.99
N VAL A 147 -15.21 -4.26 16.54
CA VAL A 147 -16.03 -5.47 16.73
C VAL A 147 -17.47 -5.16 16.37
N GLY A 148 -17.97 -5.74 15.28
CA GLY A 148 -19.29 -5.40 14.73
C GLY A 148 -19.41 -3.95 14.26
N GLY A 149 -18.30 -3.34 13.84
CA GLY A 149 -18.20 -1.92 13.47
C GLY A 149 -18.17 -0.93 14.64
N GLU A 150 -17.97 -1.40 15.88
CA GLU A 150 -17.82 -0.54 17.05
C GLU A 150 -16.41 -0.69 17.67
N PRO A 151 -15.76 0.41 18.09
CA PRO A 151 -14.43 0.36 18.67
C PRO A 151 -14.47 -0.17 20.10
N VAL A 152 -13.82 -1.31 20.34
CA VAL A 152 -13.66 -1.94 21.66
C VAL A 152 -12.22 -1.73 22.17
N PRO A 153 -12.01 -1.14 23.36
CA PRO A 153 -10.67 -0.94 23.91
C PRO A 153 -9.90 -2.26 24.07
N VAL A 154 -8.65 -2.26 23.65
CA VAL A 154 -7.72 -3.39 23.84
C VAL A 154 -6.99 -3.20 25.16
N ALA A 155 -7.17 -4.16 26.08
CA ALA A 155 -6.46 -4.13 27.35
C ALA A 155 -4.94 -4.28 27.13
N ARG A 156 -4.15 -3.52 27.89
CA ARG A 156 -2.70 -3.73 27.95
C ARG A 156 -2.45 -5.07 28.62
N ASP A 157 -1.81 -5.98 27.91
CA ASP A 157 -1.40 -7.24 28.50
C ASP A 157 -0.13 -7.00 29.34
N ASP A 158 -0.29 -6.95 30.66
CA ASP A 158 0.81 -6.80 31.63
C ASP A 158 1.66 -8.09 31.77
N SER A 159 1.32 -9.15 31.03
CA SER A 159 2.03 -10.43 31.10
C SER A 159 3.32 -10.41 30.27
N SER A 160 4.35 -9.77 30.83
CA SER A 160 5.74 -9.75 30.33
C SER A 160 6.46 -11.09 30.48
N ASN A 161 5.80 -12.23 30.22
CA ASN A 161 6.42 -13.56 30.31
C ASN A 161 6.64 -14.14 28.92
N GLY A 162 7.72 -13.67 28.30
CA GLY A 162 8.33 -14.32 27.14
C GLY A 162 7.53 -14.15 25.86
N PHE A 163 7.62 -12.97 25.25
CA PHE A 163 7.42 -12.88 23.81
C PHE A 163 8.32 -13.96 23.17
N PRO A 164 7.78 -14.85 22.31
CA PRO A 164 8.64 -15.71 21.52
C PRO A 164 9.64 -14.79 20.84
N ARG A 165 10.94 -14.97 21.13
CA ARG A 165 11.99 -14.41 20.27
C ARG A 165 11.57 -14.78 18.86
N ALA A 166 11.37 -13.79 18.00
CA ALA A 166 11.03 -14.03 16.61
C ALA A 166 11.98 -15.11 16.08
N GLN A 167 11.45 -16.32 15.87
CA GLN A 167 12.24 -17.44 15.34
C GLN A 167 12.58 -17.22 13.87
N HIS A 168 12.09 -16.13 13.28
CA HIS A 168 12.30 -15.73 11.91
C HIS A 168 13.10 -14.44 11.94
N ALA A 169 14.41 -14.56 12.18
CA ALA A 169 15.33 -13.54 11.73
C ALA A 169 15.23 -13.54 10.20
N GLY A 170 14.31 -12.73 9.66
CA GLY A 170 14.26 -12.44 8.24
C GLY A 170 15.59 -11.90 7.74
N PRO A 171 15.74 -11.70 6.43
CA PRO A 171 16.97 -11.11 5.89
C PRO A 171 17.33 -9.83 6.65
N SER A 172 18.61 -9.67 6.96
CA SER A 172 19.12 -8.47 7.63
C SER A 172 18.72 -7.23 6.81
N PRO A 173 18.27 -6.13 7.45
CA PRO A 173 17.86 -4.93 6.73
C PRO A 173 18.94 -4.46 5.75
N THR A 174 18.55 -4.27 4.49
CA THR A 174 19.44 -3.73 3.45
C THR A 174 18.91 -2.42 2.91
N VAL A 175 19.80 -1.57 2.40
CA VAL A 175 19.37 -0.36 1.69
C VAL A 175 18.96 -0.76 0.30
N HIS A 176 17.67 -0.60 0.02
CA HIS A 176 17.10 -0.96 -1.28
C HIS A 176 17.36 0.14 -2.31
N PRO A 177 17.73 -0.22 -3.56
CA PRO A 177 17.85 0.76 -4.62
C PRO A 177 16.48 1.35 -4.93
N ILE A 178 16.50 2.58 -5.45
CA ILE A 178 15.30 3.33 -5.81
C ILE A 178 15.31 3.70 -7.29
N GLN A 179 14.13 3.75 -7.90
CA GLN A 179 13.93 4.21 -9.27
C GLN A 179 12.77 5.22 -9.29
N SER A 180 12.93 6.34 -9.99
CA SER A 180 11.85 7.31 -10.16
C SER A 180 11.40 7.40 -11.62
N PRO A 181 10.32 6.70 -12.00
CA PRO A 181 9.75 6.84 -13.33
C PRO A 181 9.17 8.25 -13.54
N GLN A 182 9.03 8.66 -14.80
CA GLN A 182 8.62 10.03 -15.17
C GLN A 182 7.12 10.28 -15.14
N ASN A 183 6.30 9.22 -14.97
CA ASN A 183 4.85 9.36 -14.87
C ASN A 183 4.47 10.37 -13.79
N ARG A 184 3.38 11.09 -14.06
CA ARG A 184 2.73 11.97 -13.09
C ARG A 184 1.44 11.29 -12.68
N PHE A 185 1.34 10.91 -11.41
CA PHE A 185 0.21 10.16 -10.88
C PHE A 185 -0.82 11.07 -10.23
N CYS A 186 -2.07 10.68 -10.35
CA CYS A 186 -3.20 11.27 -9.63
C CYS A 186 -3.66 10.29 -8.56
N VAL A 187 -4.03 10.80 -7.39
CA VAL A 187 -4.74 10.03 -6.35
C VAL A 187 -6.18 10.52 -6.32
N LEU A 188 -7.12 9.65 -6.65
CA LEU A 188 -8.50 9.99 -6.99
C LEU A 188 -9.47 9.17 -6.14
N THR A 189 -10.68 9.67 -5.98
CA THR A 189 -11.83 8.94 -5.45
C THR A 189 -13.00 9.01 -6.42
N LEU A 190 -14.03 8.23 -6.14
CA LEU A 190 -15.22 8.11 -6.97
C LEU A 190 -16.42 7.81 -6.07
N ASP A 191 -17.57 8.43 -6.36
CA ASP A 191 -18.83 8.00 -5.77
C ASP A 191 -19.15 6.57 -6.25
N PRO A 192 -19.34 5.59 -5.34
CA PRO A 192 -19.70 4.22 -5.72
C PRO A 192 -20.90 4.09 -6.65
N GLU A 193 -21.86 5.02 -6.60
CA GLU A 193 -23.02 5.03 -7.50
C GLU A 193 -22.62 5.33 -8.96
N THR A 194 -21.51 6.01 -9.17
CA THR A 194 -20.98 6.37 -10.50
C THR A 194 -19.97 5.37 -11.05
N LEU A 195 -19.54 4.38 -10.25
CA LEU A 195 -18.63 3.30 -10.69
C LEU A 195 -19.11 2.57 -11.97
N PRO A 196 -20.40 2.25 -12.16
CA PRO A 196 -20.88 1.66 -13.39
C PRO A 196 -20.64 2.51 -14.64
N ALA A 197 -20.62 3.85 -14.50
CA ALA A 197 -20.42 4.77 -15.62
C ALA A 197 -18.98 4.76 -16.16
N ILE A 198 -18.00 4.35 -15.33
CA ILE A 198 -16.60 4.20 -15.75
C ILE A 198 -16.18 2.75 -16.00
N ALA A 199 -17.07 1.78 -15.78
CA ALA A 199 -16.72 0.37 -15.71
C ALA A 199 -16.03 -0.13 -16.98
N THR A 200 -16.52 0.23 -18.17
CA THR A 200 -15.90 -0.19 -19.44
C THR A 200 -14.50 0.36 -19.63
N THR A 201 -14.28 1.63 -19.29
CA THR A 201 -12.95 2.26 -19.37
C THR A 201 -12.01 1.66 -18.34
N LEU A 202 -12.50 1.44 -17.10
CA LEU A 202 -11.72 0.81 -16.06
C LEU A 202 -11.33 -0.63 -16.44
N ILE A 203 -12.23 -1.37 -17.06
CA ILE A 203 -11.96 -2.72 -17.57
C ILE A 203 -10.93 -2.69 -18.69
N ASP A 204 -11.05 -1.77 -19.66
CA ASP A 204 -10.09 -1.61 -20.75
C ASP A 204 -8.68 -1.28 -20.22
N VAL A 205 -8.60 -0.39 -19.24
CA VAL A 205 -7.34 -0.02 -18.59
C VAL A 205 -6.72 -1.21 -17.82
N LEU A 206 -7.50 -1.88 -16.98
CA LEU A 206 -6.98 -2.94 -16.10
C LEU A 206 -6.73 -4.28 -16.79
N PHE A 207 -7.47 -4.61 -17.86
CA PHE A 207 -7.46 -5.98 -18.40
C PHE A 207 -7.02 -6.09 -19.86
N TYR A 208 -7.07 -4.99 -20.62
CA TYR A 208 -6.86 -5.03 -22.08
C TYR A 208 -5.78 -4.07 -22.58
N SER A 209 -5.34 -3.11 -21.77
CA SER A 209 -4.28 -2.18 -22.15
C SER A 209 -2.90 -2.86 -22.15
N HIS A 210 -2.08 -2.51 -23.15
CA HIS A 210 -0.72 -3.02 -23.25
C HIS A 210 0.19 -2.32 -22.24
N SER A 211 0.73 -3.07 -21.29
CA SER A 211 1.81 -2.58 -20.41
C SER A 211 3.14 -2.65 -21.17
N PRO A 212 3.98 -1.59 -21.14
CA PRO A 212 5.31 -1.66 -21.73
C PRO A 212 6.10 -2.83 -21.12
N PRO A 213 6.91 -3.54 -21.93
CA PRO A 213 7.67 -4.69 -21.45
C PRO A 213 8.62 -4.29 -20.32
N ARG A 214 8.86 -5.25 -19.42
CA ARG A 214 9.77 -5.13 -18.26
C ARG A 214 11.12 -4.57 -18.69
N GLU A 215 11.40 -3.32 -18.34
CA GLU A 215 12.75 -2.79 -18.47
C GLU A 215 13.63 -3.45 -17.41
N ALA A 216 14.59 -4.26 -17.87
CA ALA A 216 15.71 -4.61 -17.01
C ALA A 216 16.39 -3.30 -16.59
N ALA A 217 16.79 -3.20 -15.33
CA ALA A 217 17.44 -2.04 -14.70
C ALA A 217 18.83 -1.67 -15.31
N SER A 218 19.06 -1.97 -16.59
CA SER A 218 20.27 -1.74 -17.37
C SER A 218 20.07 -0.81 -18.58
N GLY A 219 18.87 -0.25 -18.79
CA GLY A 219 18.63 0.86 -19.73
C GLY A 219 18.96 2.22 -19.10
N GLY A 220 19.59 3.14 -19.85
CA GLY A 220 20.15 4.39 -19.33
C GLY A 220 19.19 5.31 -18.52
N PRO A 221 19.73 6.27 -17.74
CA PRO A 221 19.03 6.91 -16.62
C PRO A 221 18.02 8.01 -17.01
N GLY A 222 17.19 7.82 -18.04
CA GLY A 222 16.42 8.97 -18.57
C GLY A 222 15.11 8.76 -19.29
N SER A 223 14.57 7.56 -19.51
CA SER A 223 13.35 7.45 -20.31
C SER A 223 12.62 6.12 -20.15
N SER A 224 11.65 6.06 -19.23
CA SER A 224 10.45 5.24 -19.42
C SER A 224 9.39 5.54 -18.36
N SER A 225 8.15 5.60 -18.81
CA SER A 225 6.97 5.51 -17.96
C SER A 225 6.82 4.08 -17.42
N ILE A 226 6.35 3.92 -16.18
CA ILE A 226 5.96 2.64 -15.61
C ILE A 226 4.45 2.39 -15.80
N ALA A 227 4.06 1.14 -16.03
CA ALA A 227 2.66 0.73 -15.87
C ALA A 227 2.35 0.58 -14.37
N PHE A 228 1.53 1.48 -13.84
CA PHE A 228 1.06 1.40 -12.47
C PHE A 228 -0.36 1.94 -12.37
N PHE A 229 -1.27 1.12 -11.85
CA PHE A 229 -2.67 1.47 -11.61
C PHE A 229 -3.14 0.76 -10.34
N ALA A 230 -3.56 1.52 -9.33
CA ALA A 230 -4.13 0.96 -8.11
C ALA A 230 -5.62 1.28 -8.03
N PHE A 231 -6.44 0.29 -7.74
CA PHE A 231 -7.85 0.44 -7.42
C PHE A 231 -8.11 -0.25 -6.07
N SER A 232 -8.84 0.42 -5.19
CA SER A 232 -9.33 -0.19 -3.96
C SER A 232 -10.79 0.16 -3.72
N LEU A 233 -11.53 -0.83 -3.24
CA LEU A 233 -12.88 -0.71 -2.69
C LEU A 233 -12.83 -1.28 -1.27
N ILE A 234 -12.69 -0.41 -0.29
CA ILE A 234 -12.52 -0.78 1.13
C ILE A 234 -13.62 -0.08 1.93
N GLU A 235 -14.43 -0.88 2.62
CA GLU A 235 -15.59 -0.41 3.41
C GLU A 235 -16.57 0.49 2.62
N GLY A 236 -16.66 0.25 1.30
CA GLY A 236 -17.52 1.03 0.40
C GLY A 236 -16.86 2.29 -0.17
N TYR A 237 -15.66 2.65 0.27
CA TYR A 237 -14.90 3.78 -0.27
C TYR A 237 -14.02 3.34 -1.44
N ILE A 238 -14.05 4.13 -2.52
CA ILE A 238 -13.22 3.90 -3.71
C ILE A 238 -12.00 4.82 -3.66
N SER A 239 -10.84 4.25 -3.92
CA SER A 239 -9.59 4.99 -4.14
C SER A 239 -8.89 4.46 -5.38
N ILE A 240 -8.43 5.38 -6.24
CA ILE A 240 -7.77 5.07 -7.50
C ILE A 240 -6.47 5.85 -7.61
N VAL A 241 -5.36 5.18 -7.89
CA VAL A 241 -4.11 5.81 -8.29
C VAL A 241 -3.83 5.44 -9.74
N MET A 242 -3.66 6.44 -10.60
CA MET A 242 -3.38 6.22 -12.02
C MET A 242 -2.50 7.32 -12.61
N ASP A 243 -1.90 7.06 -13.76
CA ASP A 243 -1.21 8.08 -14.55
C ASP A 243 -2.20 9.17 -15.02
N ALA A 244 -1.79 10.43 -14.96
CA ALA A 244 -2.53 11.58 -15.48
C ALA A 244 -2.87 11.45 -16.98
N GLU A 245 -2.04 10.78 -17.77
CA GLU A 245 -2.36 10.47 -19.18
C GLU A 245 -3.47 9.41 -19.29
N THR A 246 -3.50 8.43 -18.38
CA THR A 246 -4.57 7.43 -18.32
C THR A 246 -5.89 8.05 -17.87
N GLN A 247 -5.85 9.02 -16.95
CA GLN A 247 -7.05 9.75 -16.49
C GLN A 247 -7.83 10.37 -17.66
N LYS A 248 -7.16 10.83 -18.73
CA LYS A 248 -7.80 11.42 -19.91
C LYS A 248 -8.71 10.46 -20.68
N LYS A 249 -8.58 9.14 -20.47
CA LYS A 249 -9.46 8.12 -21.06
C LYS A 249 -10.82 8.02 -20.36
N PHE A 250 -10.91 8.51 -19.13
CA PHE A 250 -12.13 8.45 -18.33
C PHE A 250 -13.07 9.62 -18.65
N PRO A 251 -14.40 9.44 -18.50
CA PRO A 251 -15.33 10.55 -18.62
C PRO A 251 -14.97 11.69 -17.66
N SER A 252 -15.05 12.92 -18.17
CA SER A 252 -14.85 14.13 -17.36
C SER A 252 -15.88 14.21 -16.22
N ASP A 253 -15.51 14.90 -15.13
CA ASP A 253 -16.38 15.22 -13.98
C ASP A 253 -16.83 14.06 -13.07
N LEU A 254 -16.42 12.82 -13.34
CA LEU A 254 -16.71 11.68 -12.45
C LEU A 254 -15.61 11.46 -11.41
N LEU A 255 -14.35 11.55 -11.82
CA LEU A 255 -13.19 11.30 -10.94
C LEU A 255 -12.91 12.53 -10.08
N LEU A 256 -12.95 12.34 -8.76
CA LEU A 256 -12.76 13.41 -7.78
C LEU A 256 -11.32 13.41 -7.26
N THR A 257 -10.76 14.61 -7.06
CA THR A 257 -9.43 14.82 -6.46
C THR A 257 -9.52 15.92 -5.40
N SER A 258 -8.66 15.86 -4.37
CA SER A 258 -8.64 16.81 -3.25
C SER A 258 -8.01 18.16 -3.60
N SER A 259 -7.14 18.23 -4.62
CA SER A 259 -6.37 19.43 -4.95
C SER A 259 -6.33 19.65 -6.45
N SER A 260 -6.63 20.89 -6.86
CA SER A 260 -6.57 21.28 -8.27
C SER A 260 -5.11 21.30 -8.74
N GLY A 261 -4.69 20.27 -9.46
CA GLY A 261 -3.41 20.22 -10.15
C GLY A 261 -2.26 19.55 -9.39
N GLU A 262 -2.47 19.03 -8.18
CA GLU A 262 -1.42 18.31 -7.46
C GLU A 262 -1.23 16.91 -8.05
N LEU A 263 -0.09 16.70 -8.68
CA LEU A 263 0.32 15.40 -9.18
C LEU A 263 1.52 14.87 -8.39
N TRP A 264 1.67 13.56 -8.45
CA TRP A 264 2.60 12.82 -7.64
C TRP A 264 3.65 12.14 -8.52
N ARG A 265 4.91 12.18 -8.10
CA ARG A 265 5.98 11.38 -8.69
C ARG A 265 6.20 10.14 -7.85
N MET A 266 6.44 9.04 -8.53
CA MET A 266 6.75 7.77 -7.87
C MET A 266 8.24 7.63 -7.59
N VAL A 267 8.54 7.05 -6.44
CA VAL A 267 9.80 6.40 -6.11
C VAL A 267 9.49 4.93 -5.87
N ARG A 268 9.88 4.07 -6.82
CA ARG A 268 9.82 2.62 -6.71
C ARG A 268 11.03 2.14 -5.91
N ILE A 269 10.81 1.24 -4.96
CA ILE A 269 11.81 0.75 -4.01
C ILE A 269 11.99 -0.76 -4.17
N GLY A 270 13.25 -1.20 -4.25
CA GLY A 270 13.64 -2.60 -4.39
C GLY A 270 14.24 -2.90 -5.76
N GLY A 271 15.39 -3.58 -5.78
CA GLY A 271 16.05 -4.07 -7.00
C GLY A 271 15.71 -5.52 -7.34
N GLN A 272 15.14 -6.22 -6.36
CA GLN A 272 14.64 -7.59 -6.41
C GLN A 272 13.36 -7.65 -5.57
N PRO A 273 12.53 -8.70 -5.72
CA PRO A 273 11.37 -8.90 -4.86
C PRO A 273 11.74 -8.80 -3.37
N LEU A 274 11.06 -7.90 -2.66
CA LEU A 274 11.35 -7.59 -1.24
C LEU A 274 10.93 -8.73 -0.30
N GLY A 275 9.95 -9.54 -0.71
CA GLY A 275 9.32 -10.54 0.14
C GLY A 275 8.52 -9.89 1.28
N PHE A 276 8.23 -10.68 2.31
CA PHE A 276 7.30 -10.28 3.39
C PHE A 276 7.93 -10.32 4.79
N ASP A 277 9.22 -10.64 4.89
CA ASP A 277 9.90 -10.85 6.18
C ASP A 277 10.89 -9.73 6.54
N GLU A 278 11.42 -9.01 5.54
CA GLU A 278 12.36 -7.93 5.80
C GLU A 278 11.65 -6.74 6.46
N CYS A 279 12.15 -6.34 7.63
CA CYS A 279 11.62 -5.22 8.38
C CYS A 279 12.38 -3.92 8.05
N GLY A 280 11.71 -2.79 8.23
CA GLY A 280 12.35 -1.48 8.13
C GLY A 280 12.45 -0.89 6.72
N ILE A 281 11.96 -1.56 5.68
CA ILE A 281 11.93 -1.03 4.31
C ILE A 281 11.09 0.27 4.23
N VAL A 282 9.92 0.28 4.84
CA VAL A 282 9.09 1.48 4.92
C VAL A 282 9.75 2.54 5.80
N ALA A 283 10.35 2.13 6.93
CA ALA A 283 11.02 3.04 7.88
C ALA A 283 12.17 3.82 7.24
N GLN A 284 13.01 3.13 6.43
CA GLN A 284 14.12 3.78 5.73
C GLN A 284 13.66 4.79 4.67
N ILE A 285 12.39 4.78 4.24
CA ILE A 285 11.85 5.76 3.30
C ILE A 285 11.09 6.85 4.06
N ALA A 286 10.11 6.46 4.89
CA ALA A 286 9.23 7.38 5.59
C ALA A 286 9.97 8.23 6.63
N GLY A 287 10.99 7.70 7.31
CA GLY A 287 11.78 8.44 8.31
C GLY A 287 12.50 9.67 7.74
N PRO A 288 13.34 9.53 6.70
CA PRO A 288 13.99 10.66 6.03
C PRO A 288 12.98 11.66 5.44
N LEU A 289 11.90 11.18 4.81
CA LEU A 289 10.87 12.06 4.26
C LEU A 289 10.16 12.86 5.36
N ALA A 290 9.85 12.23 6.50
CA ALA A 290 9.29 12.91 7.66
C ALA A 290 10.27 13.92 8.27
N ALA A 291 11.58 13.63 8.27
CA ALA A 291 12.60 14.59 8.72
C ALA A 291 12.73 15.81 7.79
N ALA A 292 12.39 15.65 6.51
CA ALA A 292 12.33 16.71 5.52
C ALA A 292 10.93 17.35 5.37
N ASP A 293 9.94 16.94 6.18
CA ASP A 293 8.55 17.37 6.10
C ASP A 293 7.92 17.20 4.70
N ILE A 294 8.22 16.08 4.04
CA ILE A 294 7.69 15.74 2.72
C ILE A 294 6.52 14.78 2.87
N SER A 295 5.36 15.13 2.29
CA SER A 295 4.19 14.24 2.24
C SER A 295 4.46 13.02 1.35
N ALA A 296 3.96 11.85 1.74
CA ALA A 296 4.06 10.67 0.89
C ALA A 296 2.89 9.71 1.09
N TYR A 297 2.29 9.25 -0.01
CA TYR A 297 1.53 8.00 -0.02
C TYR A 297 2.48 6.83 -0.23
N TYR A 298 2.13 5.66 0.28
CA TYR A 298 2.94 4.46 0.20
C TYR A 298 2.10 3.23 -0.12
N ILE A 299 2.42 2.54 -1.20
CA ILE A 299 1.73 1.33 -1.65
C ILE A 299 2.75 0.21 -1.82
N SER A 300 2.66 -0.78 -0.94
CA SER A 300 3.36 -2.05 -1.10
C SER A 300 2.62 -2.93 -2.11
N THR A 301 3.35 -3.50 -3.04
CA THR A 301 2.86 -4.57 -3.91
C THR A 301 3.51 -5.90 -3.50
N PHE A 302 3.18 -6.99 -4.19
CA PHE A 302 3.72 -8.29 -3.82
C PHE A 302 5.25 -8.35 -3.90
N ASN A 303 5.83 -7.57 -4.81
CA ASN A 303 7.26 -7.62 -5.09
C ASN A 303 8.01 -6.34 -4.68
N PHE A 304 7.38 -5.17 -4.72
CA PHE A 304 8.06 -3.89 -4.58
C PHE A 304 7.24 -2.89 -3.79
N ASP A 305 7.92 -1.90 -3.23
CA ASP A 305 7.30 -0.78 -2.55
C ASP A 305 7.28 0.46 -3.45
N HIS A 306 6.28 1.31 -3.28
CA HIS A 306 6.08 2.50 -4.10
C HIS A 306 5.69 3.69 -3.21
N ALA A 307 6.56 4.70 -3.14
CA ALA A 307 6.23 5.97 -2.50
C ALA A 307 5.80 6.98 -3.57
N LEU A 308 4.69 7.66 -3.35
CA LEU A 308 4.22 8.77 -4.18
C LEU A 308 4.44 10.07 -3.41
N VAL A 309 5.23 10.97 -3.97
CA VAL A 309 5.62 12.25 -3.37
C VAL A 309 5.19 13.41 -4.28
N PRO A 310 5.03 14.64 -3.76
CA PRO A 310 4.70 15.79 -4.58
C PRO A 310 5.69 15.97 -5.74
N GLU A 311 5.18 16.21 -6.95
CA GLU A 311 6.03 16.22 -8.14
C GLU A 311 7.13 17.29 -8.12
N ASP A 312 6.82 18.47 -7.58
CA ASP A 312 7.77 19.59 -7.48
C ASP A 312 8.93 19.29 -6.52
N GLY A 313 8.73 18.35 -5.59
CA GLY A 313 9.69 17.94 -4.58
C GLY A 313 10.57 16.76 -4.97
N ILE A 314 10.39 16.15 -6.15
CA ILE A 314 11.04 14.88 -6.49
C ILE A 314 12.57 14.94 -6.43
N GLY A 315 13.19 16.06 -6.85
CA GLY A 315 14.63 16.23 -6.77
C GLY A 315 15.15 16.16 -5.33
N SER A 316 14.49 16.87 -4.42
CA SER A 316 14.81 16.86 -2.98
C SER A 316 14.62 15.46 -2.38
N VAL A 317 13.54 14.76 -2.77
CA VAL A 317 13.29 13.38 -2.33
C VAL A 317 14.42 12.45 -2.74
N ILE A 318 14.87 12.49 -4.00
CA ILE A 318 15.96 11.65 -4.46
C ILE A 318 17.27 11.93 -3.70
N GLU A 319 17.61 13.20 -3.47
CA GLU A 319 18.79 13.57 -2.68
C GLU A 319 18.71 13.04 -1.24
N VAL A 320 17.58 13.23 -0.57
CA VAL A 320 17.34 12.74 0.80
C VAL A 320 17.46 11.22 0.85
N LEU A 321 16.90 10.53 -0.13
CA LEU A 321 16.88 9.08 -0.17
C LEU A 321 18.22 8.46 -0.61
N GLN A 322 19.05 9.16 -1.39
CA GLN A 322 20.39 8.72 -1.79
C GLN A 322 21.40 8.81 -0.63
N ARG A 323 21.32 9.82 0.24
CA ARG A 323 22.20 9.94 1.42
C ARG A 323 22.18 8.71 2.35
N ARG A 324 21.10 7.91 2.30
CA ARG A 324 20.99 6.64 3.03
C ARG A 324 21.90 5.56 2.47
N GLN A 325 22.11 5.54 1.16
CA GLN A 325 23.00 4.57 0.50
C GLN A 325 24.46 4.85 0.88
N ASP A 326 24.83 6.12 1.01
CA ASP A 326 26.21 6.53 1.33
C ASP A 326 26.58 6.28 2.81
N GLY A 327 25.62 6.43 3.73
CA GLY A 327 25.86 6.35 5.18
C GLY A 327 26.17 4.94 5.74
N LEU A 328 26.02 3.88 4.95
CA LEU A 328 26.35 2.49 5.33
C LEU A 328 27.66 1.98 4.68
N GLY A 329 28.28 2.80 3.83
CA GLY A 329 29.56 2.51 3.18
C GLY A 329 30.79 3.12 3.88
N SER A 330 30.62 3.71 5.08
CA SER A 330 31.70 4.34 5.86
C SER A 330 31.92 3.65 7.20
#